data_AF-A0A6A3U281-F1
#
_entry.id   AF-A0A6A3U281-F1
#
_cell.length_a   1.000
_cell.length_b   1.000
_cell.length_c   1.000
_cell.angle_alpha   90.00
_cell.angle_beta   90.00
_cell.angle_gamma   90.00
#
_symmetry.space_group_name_H-M   'P 1'
#
loop_
_entity.id
_entity.type
_entity.pdbx_description
1 polymer ?
#
loop_
_entity_poly.entity_id
_entity_poly.type
_entity_poly.pdbx_seq_one_letter_code
_entity_poly.pdbx_strand_id
1 'polypeptide(L)'
;MGKAVEVVTPPTPVVVEEPNPVEDAPQPSTLISLEQLEHLDAAGSATERVERLEAALGVQHYPVNPRTSVWVDFCFGVLNFARDDARLPPDKALGLLTLAHEVYIFATQPLTDAAISPVNAYPAVEAVYDQFRDKIRHASGVVTGTSNDNDLESPAWPATPFSPTEVARIVAFFTSTFFRHLRAYQYLSRVPRPSVVRELPVPTETPLPPRALVDAALQAE
;
A
#
# COMPACT_ATOMS: atom_id res chain seq x y z
N MET A 1 -39.45 -18.05 -58.68
CA MET A 1 -39.00 -16.85 -57.94
C MET A 1 -38.98 -17.21 -56.47
N GLY A 2 -37.84 -17.03 -55.81
CA GLY A 2 -37.64 -17.35 -54.40
C GLY A 2 -36.27 -17.98 -54.16
N LYS A 3 -35.25 -17.17 -53.83
CA LYS A 3 -34.02 -17.64 -53.19
C LYS A 3 -33.71 -16.68 -52.04
N ALA A 4 -33.83 -17.22 -50.82
CA ALA A 4 -33.46 -16.57 -49.58
C ALA A 4 -31.96 -16.80 -49.31
N VAL A 5 -31.40 -15.85 -48.58
CA VAL A 5 -29.98 -15.53 -48.42
C VAL A 5 -29.29 -16.51 -47.46
N GLU A 6 -28.12 -16.99 -47.88
CA GLU A 6 -27.16 -17.74 -47.08
C GLU A 6 -26.36 -16.75 -46.22
N VAL A 7 -26.50 -16.86 -44.89
CA VAL A 7 -25.77 -16.03 -43.92
C VAL A 7 -24.46 -16.73 -43.58
N VAL A 8 -23.37 -16.24 -44.14
CA VAL A 8 -22.00 -16.64 -43.77
C VAL A 8 -21.57 -15.82 -42.56
N THR A 9 -21.37 -16.48 -41.44
CA THR A 9 -20.81 -15.93 -40.20
C THR A 9 -19.33 -15.57 -40.37
N PRO A 10 -18.86 -14.40 -39.87
CA PRO A 10 -17.43 -14.10 -39.83
C PRO A 10 -16.72 -14.90 -38.72
N PRO A 11 -15.44 -15.27 -38.90
CA PRO A 11 -14.69 -16.03 -37.92
C PRO A 11 -14.33 -15.16 -36.70
N THR A 12 -14.59 -15.72 -35.52
CA THR A 12 -14.22 -15.17 -34.20
C THR A 12 -12.69 -15.06 -34.09
N PRO A 13 -12.11 -13.92 -33.70
CA PRO A 13 -10.68 -13.81 -33.49
C PRO A 13 -10.27 -14.63 -32.26
N VAL A 14 -9.36 -15.58 -32.47
CA VAL A 14 -8.69 -16.34 -31.40
C VAL A 14 -7.75 -15.38 -30.69
N VAL A 15 -8.11 -15.01 -29.45
CA VAL A 15 -7.23 -14.31 -28.52
C VAL A 15 -6.11 -15.29 -28.16
N VAL A 16 -4.93 -15.08 -28.72
CA VAL A 16 -3.70 -15.73 -28.26
C VAL A 16 -3.33 -15.03 -26.96
N GLU A 17 -3.62 -15.69 -25.85
CA GLU A 17 -3.19 -15.29 -24.52
C GLU A 17 -1.66 -15.40 -24.46
N GLU A 18 -0.97 -14.27 -24.49
CA GLU A 18 0.45 -14.21 -24.15
C GLU A 18 0.62 -14.74 -22.72
N PRO A 19 1.56 -15.67 -22.47
CA PRO A 19 1.81 -16.13 -21.12
C PRO A 19 2.34 -14.95 -20.29
N ASN A 20 1.53 -14.50 -19.33
CA ASN A 20 1.95 -13.59 -18.28
C ASN A 20 3.31 -14.08 -17.73
N PRO A 21 4.33 -13.21 -17.63
CA PRO A 21 5.54 -13.60 -16.94
C PRO A 21 5.17 -13.92 -15.49
N VAL A 22 5.48 -15.16 -15.11
CA VAL A 22 5.41 -15.64 -13.74
C VAL A 22 6.37 -14.76 -12.92
N GLU A 23 5.81 -13.84 -12.16
CA GLU A 23 6.55 -13.11 -11.13
C GLU A 23 5.67 -13.05 -9.87
N ASP A 24 5.32 -14.22 -9.34
CA ASP A 24 5.10 -14.39 -7.90
C ASP A 24 6.47 -14.27 -7.20
N ALA A 25 7.05 -13.08 -7.27
CA ALA A 25 7.96 -12.67 -6.22
C ALA A 25 7.10 -12.54 -4.96
N PRO A 26 7.47 -13.16 -3.83
CA PRO A 26 6.72 -12.99 -2.59
C PRO A 26 6.65 -11.49 -2.32
N GLN A 27 5.44 -10.92 -2.38
CA GLN A 27 5.24 -9.53 -2.01
C GLN A 27 5.88 -9.33 -0.63
N PRO A 28 6.63 -8.24 -0.43
CA PRO A 28 7.18 -7.97 0.88
C PRO A 28 6.00 -7.86 1.85
N SER A 29 5.92 -8.81 2.76
CA SER A 29 4.93 -8.89 3.82
C SER A 29 5.07 -7.75 4.83
N THR A 30 6.08 -6.90 4.64
CA THR A 30 6.39 -5.67 5.35
C THR A 30 6.26 -4.45 4.43
N LEU A 31 5.90 -3.30 5.00
CA LEU A 31 5.67 -2.06 4.24
C LEU A 31 6.88 -1.59 3.42
N ILE A 32 8.08 -1.84 3.93
CA ILE A 32 9.37 -1.61 3.26
C ILE A 32 10.27 -2.81 3.51
N SER A 33 11.31 -2.99 2.68
CA SER A 33 12.30 -4.06 2.86
C SER A 33 13.32 -3.74 3.96
N LEU A 34 14.02 -4.78 4.44
CA LEU A 34 15.13 -4.62 5.37
C LEU A 34 16.25 -3.75 4.80
N GLU A 35 16.62 -3.96 3.54
CA GLU A 35 17.61 -3.14 2.84
C GLU A 35 17.22 -1.67 2.80
N GLN A 36 15.93 -1.37 2.53
CA GLN A 36 15.40 0.00 2.55
C GLN A 36 15.49 0.62 3.96
N LEU A 37 15.22 -0.15 5.02
CA LEU A 37 15.37 0.32 6.39
C LEU A 37 16.84 0.60 6.75
N GLU A 38 17.76 -0.25 6.34
CA GLU A 38 19.20 -0.03 6.55
C GLU A 38 19.70 1.22 5.80
N HIS A 39 19.22 1.44 4.58
CA HIS A 39 19.47 2.67 3.84
C HIS A 39 18.89 3.89 4.55
N LEU A 40 17.70 3.80 5.15
CA LEU A 40 17.17 4.88 5.98
C LEU A 40 18.09 5.14 7.18
N ASP A 41 18.57 4.10 7.84
CA ASP A 41 19.37 4.26 9.03
C ASP A 41 20.76 4.84 8.77
N ALA A 42 21.32 4.56 7.59
CA ALA A 42 22.61 5.05 7.13
C ALA A 42 22.59 6.52 6.64
N ALA A 43 21.42 7.14 6.48
CA ALA A 43 21.34 8.53 6.04
C ALA A 43 21.90 9.50 7.09
N GLY A 44 22.60 10.53 6.61
CA GLY A 44 23.34 11.47 7.47
C GLY A 44 22.49 12.61 8.04
N SER A 45 21.26 12.79 7.56
CA SER A 45 20.36 13.86 8.01
C SER A 45 18.90 13.39 8.10
N ALA A 46 18.07 14.14 8.84
CA ALA A 46 16.63 13.87 8.91
C ALA A 46 15.93 14.08 7.58
N THR A 47 16.31 15.11 6.82
CA THR A 47 15.75 15.39 5.49
C THR A 47 16.02 14.25 4.52
N GLU A 48 17.27 13.77 4.47
CA GLU A 48 17.65 12.65 3.63
C GLU A 48 16.93 11.35 4.02
N ARG A 49 16.66 11.14 5.32
CA ARG A 49 15.85 9.99 5.77
C ARG A 49 14.42 10.07 5.27
N VAL A 50 13.81 11.25 5.30
CA VAL A 50 12.44 11.43 4.79
C VAL A 50 12.40 11.18 3.28
N GLU A 51 13.35 11.71 2.51
CA GLU A 51 13.45 11.46 1.06
C GLU A 51 13.59 9.98 0.71
N ARG A 52 14.47 9.26 1.43
CA ARG A 52 14.62 7.80 1.27
C ARG A 52 13.35 7.04 1.66
N LEU A 53 12.60 7.53 2.65
CA LEU A 53 11.36 6.90 3.11
C LEU A 53 10.26 7.10 2.09
N GLU A 54 10.15 8.31 1.53
CA GLU A 54 9.23 8.60 0.43
C GLU A 54 9.48 7.68 -0.77
N ALA A 55 10.75 7.51 -1.15
CA ALA A 55 11.13 6.59 -2.22
C ALA A 55 10.78 5.13 -1.88
N ALA A 56 11.06 4.68 -0.66
CA ALA A 56 10.74 3.32 -0.22
C ALA A 56 9.22 3.05 -0.19
N LEU A 57 8.42 4.05 0.17
CA LEU A 57 6.95 3.98 0.19
C LEU A 57 6.31 4.23 -1.19
N GLY A 58 7.10 4.50 -2.24
CA GLY A 58 6.60 4.77 -3.58
C GLY A 58 5.83 6.09 -3.72
N VAL A 59 6.07 7.07 -2.84
CA VAL A 59 5.36 8.34 -2.82
C VAL A 59 6.03 9.35 -3.74
N GLN A 60 5.32 9.79 -4.78
CA GLN A 60 5.86 10.76 -5.76
C GLN A 60 5.43 12.22 -5.50
N HIS A 61 4.52 12.47 -4.55
CA HIS A 61 3.88 13.77 -4.34
C HIS A 61 3.74 14.16 -2.85
N TYR A 62 4.77 13.89 -2.04
CA TYR A 62 4.78 14.13 -0.60
C TYR A 62 4.28 15.54 -0.21
N PRO A 63 4.80 16.67 -0.73
CA PRO A 63 4.36 18.00 -0.27
C PRO A 63 3.01 18.44 -0.83
N VAL A 64 2.51 17.78 -1.89
CA VAL A 64 1.30 18.20 -2.61
C VAL A 64 0.05 17.50 -2.08
N ASN A 65 0.19 16.26 -1.60
CA ASN A 65 -0.90 15.49 -1.02
C ASN A 65 -0.76 15.43 0.51
N PRO A 66 -1.53 16.23 1.26
CA PRO A 66 -1.41 16.26 2.72
C PRO A 66 -1.87 14.97 3.40
N ARG A 67 -2.69 14.11 2.76
CA ARG A 67 -2.97 12.79 3.32
C ARG A 67 -1.72 11.92 3.28
N THR A 68 -1.00 11.99 2.16
CA THR A 68 0.25 11.26 1.97
C THR A 68 1.37 11.84 2.83
N SER A 69 1.52 13.16 2.92
CA SER A 69 2.52 13.79 3.81
C SER A 69 2.30 13.37 5.26
N VAL A 70 1.06 13.46 5.76
CA VAL A 70 0.75 13.10 7.14
C VAL A 70 0.97 11.61 7.40
N TRP A 71 0.69 10.75 6.43
CA TRP A 71 0.98 9.32 6.53
C TRP A 71 2.49 9.02 6.56
N VAL A 72 3.27 9.65 5.68
CA VAL A 72 4.74 9.51 5.66
C VAL A 72 5.35 10.04 6.96
N ASP A 73 4.89 11.19 7.47
CA ASP A 73 5.34 11.76 8.75
C ASP A 73 5.05 10.82 9.92
N PHE A 74 3.88 10.16 9.90
CA PHE A 74 3.53 9.16 10.88
C PHE A 74 4.47 7.94 10.81
N CYS A 75 4.72 7.40 9.62
CA CYS A 75 5.67 6.32 9.40
C CYS A 75 7.09 6.70 9.86
N PHE A 76 7.54 7.92 9.53
CA PHE A 76 8.84 8.44 9.94
C PHE A 76 8.94 8.56 11.48
N GLY A 77 7.88 9.05 12.13
CA GLY A 77 7.79 9.10 13.59
C GLY A 77 7.89 7.73 14.25
N VAL A 78 7.21 6.72 13.68
CA VAL A 78 7.28 5.33 14.17
C VAL A 78 8.70 4.77 14.04
N LEU A 79 9.36 4.99 12.91
CA LEU A 79 10.74 4.53 12.69
C LEU A 79 11.75 5.22 13.61
N ASN A 80 11.63 6.53 13.82
CA ASN A 80 12.47 7.24 14.77
C ASN A 80 12.26 6.74 16.20
N PHE A 81 11.01 6.52 16.62
CA PHE A 81 10.72 5.92 17.92
C PHE A 81 11.34 4.52 18.05
N ALA A 82 11.18 3.68 17.02
CA ALA A 82 11.72 2.32 17.00
C ALA A 82 13.24 2.33 17.18
N ARG A 83 13.92 3.23 16.50
CA ARG A 83 15.38 3.39 16.52
C ARG A 83 15.89 4.03 17.82
N ASP A 84 15.38 5.20 18.18
CA ASP A 84 16.01 6.09 19.16
C ASP A 84 15.51 5.81 20.60
N ASP A 85 14.20 5.66 20.78
CA ASP A 85 13.55 5.51 22.10
C ASP A 85 13.40 4.04 22.51
N ALA A 86 12.92 3.21 21.59
CA ALA A 86 12.68 1.78 21.84
C ALA A 86 13.93 0.94 21.60
N ARG A 87 14.84 1.38 20.72
CA ARG A 87 16.07 0.68 20.31
C ARG A 87 15.80 -0.75 19.85
N LEU A 88 14.77 -0.90 19.02
CA LEU A 88 14.34 -2.17 18.48
C LEU A 88 15.33 -2.65 17.41
N PRO A 89 15.56 -3.97 17.29
CA PRO A 89 16.26 -4.53 16.15
C PRO A 89 15.47 -4.29 14.86
N PRO A 90 16.14 -4.29 13.68
CA PRO A 90 15.50 -3.97 12.39
C PRO A 90 14.23 -4.76 12.11
N ASP A 91 14.24 -6.08 12.36
CA ASP A 91 13.07 -6.94 12.14
C ASP A 91 11.84 -6.50 12.95
N LYS A 92 12.06 -6.07 14.20
CA LYS A 92 11.00 -5.56 15.07
C LYS A 92 10.57 -4.15 14.68
N ALA A 93 11.48 -3.33 14.18
CA ALA A 93 11.15 -2.01 13.65
C ALA A 93 10.27 -2.10 12.40
N LEU A 94 10.58 -3.03 11.47
CA LEU A 94 9.73 -3.34 10.32
C LEU A 94 8.36 -3.86 10.76
N GLY A 95 8.31 -4.82 11.67
CA GLY A 95 7.06 -5.34 12.21
C GLY A 95 6.21 -4.25 12.87
N LEU A 96 6.83 -3.33 13.62
CA LEU A 96 6.15 -2.20 14.23
C LEU A 96 5.62 -1.22 13.16
N LEU A 97 6.41 -0.92 12.13
CA LEU A 97 5.98 -0.05 11.03
C LEU A 97 4.79 -0.64 10.27
N THR A 98 4.81 -1.94 9.97
CA THR A 98 3.69 -2.64 9.32
C THR A 98 2.44 -2.57 10.20
N LEU A 99 2.55 -2.89 11.49
CA LEU A 99 1.43 -2.78 12.44
C LEU A 99 0.88 -1.35 12.49
N ALA A 100 1.76 -0.36 12.56
CA ALA A 100 1.40 1.05 12.60
C ALA A 100 0.61 1.46 11.35
N HIS A 101 1.09 1.05 10.17
CA HIS A 101 0.45 1.30 8.89
C HIS A 101 -0.95 0.68 8.85
N GLU A 102 -1.11 -0.59 9.22
CA GLU A 102 -2.41 -1.25 9.21
C GLU A 102 -3.42 -0.56 10.15
N VAL A 103 -2.97 -0.15 11.35
CA VAL A 103 -3.82 0.59 12.30
C VAL A 103 -4.20 1.96 11.74
N TYR A 104 -3.26 2.65 11.08
CA TYR A 104 -3.53 3.91 10.40
C TYR A 104 -4.56 3.75 9.28
N ILE A 105 -4.39 2.74 8.42
CA ILE A 105 -5.31 2.44 7.32
C ILE A 105 -6.70 2.12 7.86
N PHE A 106 -6.80 1.23 8.85
CA PHE A 106 -8.08 0.91 9.50
C PHE A 106 -8.76 2.17 10.06
N ALA A 107 -8.01 3.02 10.76
CA ALA A 107 -8.53 4.25 11.35
C ALA A 107 -9.02 5.28 10.33
N THR A 108 -8.45 5.28 9.12
CA THR A 108 -8.65 6.32 8.09
C THR A 108 -9.43 5.83 6.88
N GLN A 109 -9.84 4.57 6.85
CA GLN A 109 -10.79 4.05 5.87
C GLN A 109 -12.23 4.30 6.34
N PRO A 110 -13.12 4.75 5.43
CA PRO A 110 -14.52 4.87 5.76
C PRO A 110 -15.17 3.49 5.90
N LEU A 111 -16.07 3.35 6.87
CA LEU A 111 -16.88 2.14 7.06
C LEU A 111 -17.77 1.95 5.81
N THR A 112 -17.70 0.77 5.20
CA THR A 112 -18.38 0.42 3.94
C THR A 112 -19.90 0.29 4.04
N ASP A 113 -20.47 0.47 5.23
CA ASP A 113 -21.88 0.26 5.48
C ASP A 113 -22.68 1.50 5.02
N ALA A 114 -23.42 1.35 3.91
CA ALA A 114 -24.06 2.42 3.15
C ALA A 114 -25.13 3.23 3.90
N ALA A 115 -25.44 2.87 5.14
CA ALA A 115 -26.44 3.52 5.99
C ALA A 115 -25.87 4.46 7.06
N ILE A 116 -24.53 4.58 7.17
CA ILE A 116 -23.92 5.34 8.26
C ILE A 116 -23.90 6.85 7.94
N SER A 117 -24.50 7.65 8.82
CA SER A 117 -24.42 9.11 8.80
C SER A 117 -22.97 9.61 8.64
N PRO A 118 -22.71 10.71 7.91
CA PRO A 118 -21.35 11.25 7.69
C PRO A 118 -20.58 11.62 8.97
N VAL A 119 -21.27 11.63 10.12
CA VAL A 119 -20.67 11.81 11.45
C VAL A 119 -19.99 10.54 11.98
N ASN A 120 -20.47 9.36 11.57
CA ASN A 120 -20.00 8.05 12.03
C ASN A 120 -19.29 7.25 10.94
N ALA A 121 -18.92 7.87 9.82
CA ALA A 121 -18.32 7.19 8.67
C ALA A 121 -16.94 6.56 8.94
N TYR A 122 -16.34 6.77 10.12
CA TYR A 122 -15.02 6.24 10.49
C TYR A 122 -15.08 5.48 11.82
N PRO A 123 -14.16 4.52 12.06
CA PRO A 123 -14.11 3.79 13.31
C PRO A 123 -13.96 4.69 14.54
N ALA A 124 -14.62 4.30 15.62
CA ALA A 124 -14.47 4.95 16.93
C ALA A 124 -13.07 4.69 17.51
N VAL A 125 -12.63 5.53 18.46
CA VAL A 125 -11.30 5.41 19.09
C VAL A 125 -11.14 4.04 19.73
N GLU A 126 -12.20 3.55 20.37
CA GLU A 126 -12.26 2.26 21.05
C GLU A 126 -12.02 1.11 20.06
N ALA A 127 -12.67 1.13 18.90
CA ALA A 127 -12.48 0.13 17.86
C ALA A 127 -11.05 0.14 17.29
N VAL A 128 -10.47 1.34 17.07
CA VAL A 128 -9.08 1.47 16.62
C VAL A 128 -8.10 0.98 17.69
N TYR A 129 -8.39 1.25 18.96
CA TYR A 129 -7.56 0.79 20.07
C TYR A 129 -7.63 -0.72 20.26
N ASP A 130 -8.81 -1.33 20.13
CA ASP A 130 -8.97 -2.77 20.16
C ASP A 130 -8.20 -3.44 19.02
N GLN A 131 -8.29 -2.90 17.80
CA GLN A 131 -7.50 -3.36 16.65
C GLN A 131 -5.99 -3.29 16.92
N PHE A 132 -5.51 -2.17 17.46
CA PHE A 132 -4.11 -2.00 17.85
C PHE A 132 -3.69 -3.00 18.95
N ARG A 133 -4.52 -3.15 19.98
CA ARG A 133 -4.28 -4.07 21.11
C ARG A 133 -4.18 -5.51 20.62
N ASP A 134 -5.05 -5.92 19.72
CA ASP A 134 -5.08 -7.29 19.25
C ASP A 134 -3.89 -7.56 18.33
N LYS A 135 -3.50 -6.62 17.46
CA LYS A 135 -2.27 -6.74 16.64
C LYS A 135 -1.00 -6.77 17.49
N ILE A 136 -0.87 -5.91 18.49
CA ILE A 136 0.33 -5.92 19.36
C ILE A 136 0.40 -7.19 20.21
N ARG A 137 -0.75 -7.75 20.61
CA ARG A 137 -0.83 -9.05 21.28
C ARG A 137 -0.32 -10.18 20.39
N HIS A 138 -0.74 -10.22 19.13
CA HIS A 138 -0.25 -11.20 18.15
C HIS A 138 1.25 -11.04 17.89
N ALA A 139 1.74 -9.82 17.68
CA ALA A 139 3.16 -9.53 17.49
C ALA A 139 4.02 -9.81 18.74
N SER A 140 3.40 -9.96 19.92
CA SER A 140 4.06 -10.37 21.16
C SER A 140 4.02 -11.89 21.39
N GLY A 141 3.55 -12.67 20.42
CA GLY A 141 3.49 -14.14 20.50
C GLY A 141 2.31 -14.67 21.33
N VAL A 142 1.35 -13.82 21.71
CA VAL A 142 0.16 -14.25 22.45
C VAL A 142 -0.91 -14.61 21.43
N VAL A 143 -0.90 -15.88 20.99
CA VAL A 143 -1.92 -16.44 20.08
C VAL A 143 -3.23 -16.59 20.83
N THR A 144 -4.25 -15.79 20.47
CA THR A 144 -5.63 -16.07 20.85
C THR A 144 -6.19 -17.08 19.84
N GLY A 145 -6.38 -18.32 20.27
CA GLY A 145 -6.92 -19.38 19.42
C GLY A 145 -8.36 -19.09 18.97
N THR A 146 -8.49 -18.50 17.79
CA THR A 146 -9.65 -18.61 16.89
C THR A 146 -9.17 -18.25 15.48
N SER A 147 -8.30 -19.08 14.91
CA SER A 147 -8.06 -19.08 13.47
C SER A 147 -9.29 -19.70 12.82
N ASN A 148 -10.24 -18.86 12.39
CA ASN A 148 -11.06 -19.25 11.26
C ASN A 148 -10.16 -19.12 10.05
N ASP A 149 -9.87 -20.26 9.41
CA ASP A 149 -9.19 -20.39 8.13
C ASP A 149 -9.90 -19.54 7.07
N ASN A 150 -9.49 -18.28 6.95
CA ASN A 150 -9.62 -17.51 5.73
C ASN A 150 -8.21 -17.03 5.40
N ASP A 151 -7.63 -17.66 4.38
CA ASP A 151 -6.41 -17.27 3.68
C ASP A 151 -6.52 -15.83 3.16
N LEU A 152 -6.31 -14.86 4.03
CA LEU A 152 -5.84 -13.53 3.67
C LEU A 152 -4.51 -13.31 4.38
N GLU A 153 -3.46 -13.15 3.58
CA GLU A 153 -2.12 -12.67 3.91
C GLU A 153 -1.93 -12.28 5.39
N SER A 154 -1.41 -13.21 6.17
CA SER A 154 -0.95 -12.86 7.52
C SER A 154 0.19 -11.85 7.39
N PRO A 155 0.13 -10.69 8.10
CA PRO A 155 1.20 -9.71 8.06
C PRO A 155 2.53 -10.38 8.44
N ALA A 156 3.66 -9.91 7.91
CA ALA A 156 4.96 -10.33 8.45
C ALA A 156 5.09 -9.80 9.87
N TRP A 157 4.69 -10.64 10.81
CA TRP A 157 5.00 -10.46 12.20
C TRP A 157 6.51 -10.60 12.39
N PRO A 158 7.10 -9.83 13.32
CA PRO A 158 8.52 -9.94 13.57
C PRO A 158 8.86 -11.37 13.99
N ALA A 159 9.96 -11.91 13.44
CA ALA A 159 10.42 -13.27 13.76
C ALA A 159 10.67 -13.47 15.26
N THR A 160 10.93 -12.37 15.99
CA THR A 160 11.05 -12.34 17.44
C THR A 160 9.92 -11.51 18.07
N PRO A 161 9.22 -12.05 19.08
CA PRO A 161 8.11 -11.35 19.71
C PRO A 161 8.57 -10.12 20.50
N PHE A 162 7.70 -9.12 20.62
CA PHE A 162 7.93 -7.99 21.52
C PHE A 162 7.92 -8.44 22.99
N SER A 163 8.89 -7.95 23.76
CA SER A 163 8.95 -8.11 25.20
C SER A 163 7.95 -7.18 25.89
N PRO A 164 7.52 -7.47 27.15
CA PRO A 164 6.59 -6.62 27.87
C PRO A 164 7.04 -5.16 28.01
N THR A 165 8.34 -4.93 28.15
CA THR A 165 8.92 -3.58 28.25
C THR A 165 8.84 -2.83 26.91
N GLU A 166 9.10 -3.51 25.79
CA GLU A 166 8.95 -2.93 24.46
C GLU A 166 7.48 -2.58 24.19
N VAL A 167 6.55 -3.49 24.51
CA VAL A 167 5.10 -3.27 24.38
C VAL A 167 4.67 -2.04 25.18
N ALA A 168 5.11 -1.91 26.44
CA ALA A 168 4.76 -0.75 27.27
C ALA A 168 5.21 0.58 26.64
N ARG A 169 6.42 0.62 26.05
CA ARG A 169 6.92 1.82 25.35
C ARG A 169 6.14 2.09 24.07
N ILE A 170 5.84 1.05 23.28
CA ILE A 170 5.05 1.17 22.04
C ILE A 170 3.66 1.73 22.37
N VAL A 171 2.98 1.18 23.38
CA VAL A 171 1.66 1.67 23.82
C VAL A 171 1.74 3.13 24.28
N ALA A 172 2.75 3.51 25.07
CA ALA A 172 2.95 4.90 25.51
C ALA A 172 3.20 5.85 24.33
N PHE A 173 3.98 5.42 23.34
CA PHE A 173 4.21 6.18 22.12
C PHE A 173 2.92 6.37 21.32
N PHE A 174 2.18 5.30 21.01
CA PHE A 174 0.94 5.38 20.23
C PHE A 174 -0.14 6.21 20.92
N THR A 175 -0.28 6.07 22.23
CA THR A 175 -1.26 6.83 23.02
C THR A 175 -0.95 8.33 23.03
N SER A 176 0.33 8.72 23.15
CA SER A 176 0.75 10.12 23.17
C SER A 176 0.83 10.77 21.77
N THR A 177 0.93 9.97 20.71
CA THR A 177 1.09 10.45 19.33
C THR A 177 -0.14 10.14 18.47
N PHE A 178 -0.31 8.89 18.03
CA PHE A 178 -1.35 8.50 17.08
C PHE A 178 -2.76 8.72 17.63
N PHE A 179 -3.09 8.13 18.78
CA PHE A 179 -4.43 8.21 19.35
C PHE A 179 -4.81 9.63 19.77
N ARG A 180 -3.83 10.42 20.23
CA ARG A 180 -4.03 11.85 20.54
C ARG A 180 -4.51 12.65 19.32
N HIS A 181 -4.06 12.29 18.11
CA HIS A 181 -4.39 13.00 16.88
C HIS A 181 -5.34 12.21 15.94
N LEU A 182 -5.95 11.11 16.43
CA LEU A 182 -6.80 10.23 15.62
C LEU A 182 -7.88 10.98 14.82
N ARG A 183 -8.57 11.91 15.50
CA ARG A 183 -9.63 12.72 14.88
C ARG A 183 -9.12 13.61 13.74
N ALA A 184 -7.88 14.08 13.82
CA ALA A 184 -7.27 14.88 12.75
C ALA A 184 -6.97 14.01 11.52
N TYR A 185 -6.41 12.81 11.72
CA TYR A 185 -6.17 11.86 10.63
C TYR A 185 -7.48 11.47 9.91
N GLN A 186 -8.54 11.19 10.68
CA GLN A 186 -9.88 10.89 10.15
C GLN A 186 -10.46 12.09 9.38
N TYR A 187 -10.32 13.30 9.92
CA TYR A 187 -10.81 14.51 9.27
C TYR A 187 -10.15 14.75 7.91
N LEU A 188 -8.82 14.60 7.82
CA LEU A 188 -8.08 14.75 6.57
C LEU A 188 -8.52 13.74 5.50
N SER A 189 -8.88 12.55 5.94
CA SER A 189 -9.37 11.46 5.09
C SER A 189 -10.81 11.72 4.62
N ARG A 190 -11.64 12.35 5.47
CA ARG A 190 -13.03 12.69 5.19
C ARG A 190 -13.19 13.80 4.16
N VAL A 191 -12.39 14.87 4.25
CA VAL A 191 -12.60 16.07 3.42
C VAL A 191 -12.31 15.74 1.95
N PRO A 192 -13.31 15.75 1.05
CA PRO A 192 -13.08 15.60 -0.38
C PRO A 192 -12.25 16.80 -0.85
N ARG A 193 -11.18 16.54 -1.61
CA ARG A 193 -10.40 17.62 -2.22
C ARG A 193 -10.71 17.70 -3.71
N PRO A 194 -10.76 18.92 -4.27
CA PRO A 194 -10.87 19.08 -5.72
C PRO A 194 -9.66 18.41 -6.37
N SER A 195 -9.89 17.34 -7.12
CA SER A 195 -8.87 16.76 -7.99
C SER A 195 -8.78 17.62 -9.25
N VAL A 196 -7.55 17.99 -9.62
CA VAL A 196 -7.30 18.60 -10.94
C VAL A 196 -7.09 17.46 -11.90
N VAL A 197 -8.09 17.18 -12.74
CA VAL A 197 -7.94 16.24 -13.85
C VAL A 197 -7.06 16.92 -14.90
N ARG A 198 -5.83 16.41 -15.07
CA ARG A 198 -4.96 16.79 -16.19
C ARG A 198 -5.14 15.78 -17.30
N GLU A 199 -5.76 16.22 -18.39
CA GLU A 199 -5.75 15.47 -19.64
C GLU A 199 -4.35 15.59 -20.25
N LEU A 200 -3.62 14.47 -20.34
CA LEU A 200 -2.41 14.40 -21.16
C LEU A 200 -2.78 13.78 -22.52
N PRO A 201 -2.47 14.44 -23.64
CA PRO A 201 -2.58 13.80 -24.95
C PRO A 201 -1.56 12.66 -25.01
N VAL A 202 -2.05 11.42 -25.14
CA VAL A 202 -1.21 10.26 -25.42
C VAL A 202 -0.95 10.25 -26.93
N PRO A 203 0.30 10.45 -27.39
CA PRO A 203 0.61 10.30 -28.80
C PRO A 203 0.43 8.82 -29.18
N THR A 204 -0.59 8.53 -29.98
CA THR A 204 -0.73 7.22 -30.63
C THR A 204 0.20 7.19 -31.84
N GLU A 205 1.32 6.49 -31.71
CA GLU A 205 2.15 6.17 -32.87
C GLU A 205 1.34 5.24 -33.79
N THR A 206 1.00 5.74 -34.98
CA THR A 206 0.33 4.93 -36.00
C THR A 206 1.39 4.05 -36.65
N PRO A 207 1.27 2.71 -36.63
CA PRO A 207 2.25 1.85 -37.27
C PRO A 207 2.32 2.17 -38.77
N LEU A 208 3.54 2.21 -39.32
CA LEU A 208 3.77 2.45 -40.74
C LEU A 208 3.01 1.40 -41.57
N PRO A 209 2.32 1.80 -42.66
CA PRO A 209 1.66 0.85 -43.52
C PRO A 209 2.70 -0.13 -44.11
N PRO A 210 2.35 -1.42 -44.26
CA PRO A 210 3.25 -2.39 -44.89
C PRO A 210 3.62 -1.92 -46.29
N ARG A 211 4.87 -2.13 -46.70
CA ARG A 211 5.34 -1.80 -48.05
C ARG A 211 4.46 -2.49 -49.09
N ALA A 212 4.14 -1.77 -50.16
CA ALA A 212 3.35 -2.33 -51.24
C ALA A 212 4.08 -3.50 -51.90
N LEU A 213 3.37 -4.58 -52.23
CA LEU A 213 3.95 -5.77 -52.88
C LEU A 213 4.57 -5.49 -54.25
N VAL A 214 4.29 -4.34 -54.86
CA VAL A 214 4.94 -3.88 -56.10
C VAL A 214 6.38 -3.43 -55.90
N ASP A 215 6.78 -3.12 -54.66
CA ASP A 215 8.17 -2.79 -54.30
C ASP A 215 8.97 -4.05 -53.89
N ALA A 216 8.33 -5.22 -53.88
CA ALA A 216 9.02 -6.49 -53.75
C ALA A 216 9.70 -6.82 -55.10
N ALA A 217 10.89 -6.28 -55.31
CA ALA A 217 11.75 -6.74 -56.38
C ALA A 217 12.00 -8.24 -56.17
N LEU A 218 11.46 -9.08 -57.07
CA LEU A 218 11.91 -10.45 -57.24
C LEU A 218 13.42 -10.39 -57.51
N GLN A 219 14.24 -10.76 -56.53
CA GLN A 219 15.61 -11.14 -56.81
C GLN A 219 15.53 -12.39 -57.69
N ALA A 220 15.65 -12.18 -59.00
CA ALA A 220 15.88 -13.25 -59.96
C ALA A 220 17.35 -13.68 -59.85
N GLU A 221 17.59 -14.94 -59.48
CA GLU A 221 18.78 -15.67 -59.92
C GLU A 221 18.64 -16.06 -61.40
#